data_AF-R1EWH0-F1
#
_entry.id   AF-R1EWH0-F1
#
_cell.length_a   1.000
_cell.length_b   1.000
_cell.length_c   1.000
_cell.angle_alpha   90.00
_cell.angle_beta   90.00
_cell.angle_gamma   90.00
#
_symmetry.space_group_name_H-M   'P 1'
#
loop_
_entity.id
_entity.type
_entity.pdbx_description
1 polymer ?
#
loop_
_entity_poly.entity_id
_entity_poly.type
_entity_poly.pdbx_seq_one_letter_code
_entity_poly.pdbx_strand_id
1 'polypeptide(L)'
;MDMCRKFIQMGMTRAKRYANHAGGRKYSKANGAELPKSSTHKDAKDKLEASEIFREVWNQCRDHEGYKKKKEMFQKEQKEWDKEKKKREKDGTSIQPTTPKLQRSA
;
A
#
# COMPACT_ATOMS: atom_id res chain seq x y z
N MET A 1 10.49 0.38 0.01
CA MET A 1 9.07 -0.06 0.04
C MET A 1 8.31 0.72 -1.02
N ASP A 2 7.55 0.06 -1.90
CA ASP A 2 6.80 0.74 -2.98
C ASP A 2 5.48 1.32 -2.45
N MET A 3 5.50 2.62 -2.15
CA MET A 3 4.35 3.35 -1.59
C MET A 3 3.25 3.62 -2.62
N CYS A 4 3.62 3.85 -3.88
CA CYS A 4 2.66 4.12 -4.95
C CYS A 4 1.75 2.92 -5.17
N ARG A 5 2.35 1.72 -5.31
CA ARG A 5 1.59 0.46 -5.40
C ARG A 5 0.67 0.28 -4.19
N LYS A 6 1.19 0.52 -2.98
CA LYS A 6 0.42 0.35 -1.74
C LYS A 6 -0.79 1.28 -1.69
N PHE A 7 -0.63 2.54 -2.11
CA PHE A 7 -1.72 3.51 -2.14
C PHE A 7 -2.87 3.05 -3.05
N ILE A 8 -2.55 2.63 -4.28
CA ILE A 8 -3.56 2.16 -5.25
C ILE A 8 -4.27 0.91 -4.73
N GLN A 9 -3.53 -0.06 -4.17
CA GLN A 9 -4.10 -1.27 -3.58
C GLN A 9 -4.99 -0.98 -2.36
N MET A 10 -4.60 -0.02 -1.53
CA MET A 10 -5.43 0.45 -0.42
C MET A 10 -6.72 1.13 -0.90
N GLY A 11 -6.65 1.92 -1.98
CA GLY A 11 -7.83 2.51 -2.63
C GLY A 11 -8.81 1.45 -3.13
N MET A 12 -8.31 0.48 -3.91
CA MET A 12 -9.09 -0.64 -4.44
C MET A 12 -9.82 -1.41 -3.33
N THR A 13 -9.08 -1.85 -2.30
CA THR A 13 -9.63 -2.65 -1.20
C THR A 13 -10.60 -1.87 -0.33
N ARG A 14 -10.32 -0.58 -0.09
CA ARG A 14 -11.19 0.29 0.71
C ARG A 14 -12.51 0.58 -0.02
N ALA A 15 -12.46 0.87 -1.32
CA ALA A 15 -13.65 1.05 -2.15
C ALA A 15 -14.54 -0.20 -2.15
N LYS A 16 -13.94 -1.39 -2.37
CA LYS A 16 -14.65 -2.68 -2.31
C LYS A 16 -15.28 -2.95 -0.94
N ARG A 17 -14.60 -2.55 0.14
CA ARG A 17 -15.15 -2.68 1.50
C ARG A 17 -16.37 -1.78 1.71
N TYR A 18 -16.36 -0.56 1.21
CA TYR A 18 -17.54 0.33 1.28
C TYR A 18 -18.68 -0.11 0.35
N ALA A 19 -18.36 -0.78 -0.76
CA ALA A 19 -19.36 -1.42 -1.61
C ALA A 19 -20.04 -2.60 -0.91
N ASN A 20 -19.29 -3.37 -0.10
CA ASN A 20 -19.82 -4.53 0.63
C ASN A 20 -20.40 -4.19 2.00
N HIS A 21 -20.03 -3.06 2.60
CA HIS A 21 -20.49 -2.66 3.93
C HIS A 21 -20.66 -1.13 3.94
N ALA A 22 -21.90 -0.64 4.01
CA ALA A 22 -22.20 0.79 3.97
C ALA A 22 -21.41 1.59 5.02
N GLY A 23 -21.28 1.06 6.24
CA GLY A 23 -20.52 1.68 7.34
C GLY A 23 -19.01 1.48 7.28
N GLY A 24 -18.48 0.78 6.27
CA GLY A 24 -17.06 0.48 6.11
C GLY A 24 -16.45 -0.43 7.18
N ARG A 25 -17.26 -0.92 8.13
CA ARG A 25 -16.85 -1.89 9.15
C ARG A 25 -17.12 -3.29 8.65
N LYS A 26 -16.07 -4.09 8.61
CA LYS A 26 -16.14 -5.53 8.30
C LYS A 26 -16.49 -6.37 9.54
N TYR A 27 -16.06 -5.93 10.72
CA TYR A 27 -16.20 -6.68 11.96
C TYR A 27 -17.11 -5.95 12.96
N SER A 28 -17.92 -6.73 13.69
CA SER A 28 -18.78 -6.25 14.77
C SER A 28 -17.93 -5.71 15.92
N LYS A 29 -18.34 -4.58 16.50
CA LYS A 29 -17.66 -3.98 17.66
C LYS A 29 -17.86 -4.81 18.93
N ALA A 30 -18.96 -5.54 19.04
CA ALA A 30 -19.29 -6.30 20.24
C ALA A 30 -18.44 -7.58 20.34
N ASN A 31 -18.35 -8.33 19.24
CA ASN A 31 -17.87 -9.72 19.28
C ASN A 31 -16.74 -9.99 18.26
N GLY A 32 -16.32 -9.01 17.46
CA GLY A 32 -15.34 -9.20 16.39
C GLY A 32 -15.83 -10.04 15.20
N ALA A 33 -17.08 -10.52 15.22
CA ALA A 33 -17.65 -11.33 14.15
C ALA A 33 -17.73 -10.57 12.82
N GLU A 34 -17.53 -11.27 11.69
CA GLU A 34 -17.67 -10.69 10.36
C GLU A 34 -19.13 -10.31 10.10
N LEU A 35 -19.37 -9.05 9.76
CA LEU A 35 -20.68 -8.53 9.43
C LEU A 35 -21.11 -9.04 8.05
N PRO A 36 -22.41 -9.30 7.84
CA PRO A 36 -22.91 -9.67 6.53
C PRO A 36 -22.60 -8.58 5.50
N LYS A 37 -22.33 -9.01 4.27
CA LYS A 37 -22.15 -8.08 3.14
C LYS A 37 -23.51 -7.51 2.78
N SER A 38 -23.61 -6.19 2.70
CA SER A 38 -24.76 -5.46 2.17
C SER A 38 -24.33 -4.79 0.86
N SER A 39 -24.95 -5.18 -0.25
CA SER A 39 -24.77 -4.50 -1.55
C SER A 39 -26.00 -3.68 -1.96
N THR A 40 -27.03 -3.65 -1.11
CA THR A 40 -28.34 -3.03 -1.41
C THR A 40 -28.38 -1.54 -1.08
N HIS A 41 -27.34 -0.98 -0.44
CA HIS A 41 -27.32 0.46 -0.14
C HIS A 41 -27.09 1.29 -1.39
N LYS A 42 -27.67 2.50 -1.42
CA LYS A 42 -27.73 3.39 -2.59
C LYS A 42 -26.36 3.61 -3.25
N ASP A 43 -25.31 3.76 -2.46
CA ASP A 43 -23.96 4.08 -2.96
C ASP A 43 -23.12 2.83 -3.29
N ALA A 44 -23.65 1.62 -3.09
CA ALA A 44 -22.87 0.38 -3.25
C ALA A 44 -22.30 0.23 -4.67
N LYS A 45 -23.10 0.59 -5.67
CA LYS A 45 -22.72 0.55 -7.09
C LYS A 45 -21.55 1.49 -7.38
N ASP A 46 -21.65 2.75 -6.95
CA ASP A 46 -20.61 3.77 -7.18
C ASP A 46 -19.30 3.40 -6.47
N LYS A 47 -19.38 2.79 -5.28
CA LYS A 47 -18.17 2.32 -4.56
C LYS A 47 -17.55 1.10 -5.22
N LEU A 48 -18.35 0.22 -5.84
CA LEU A 48 -17.84 -0.90 -6.61
C LEU A 48 -17.16 -0.42 -7.87
N GLU A 49 -17.77 0.51 -8.61
CA GLU A 49 -17.19 1.16 -9.78
C GLU A 49 -15.86 1.85 -9.46
N ALA A 50 -15.80 2.59 -8.35
CA ALA A 50 -14.54 3.16 -7.88
C ALA A 50 -13.46 2.10 -7.62
N SER A 51 -13.82 0.92 -7.09
CA SER A 51 -12.88 -0.19 -6.90
C SER A 51 -12.33 -0.72 -8.22
N GLU A 52 -13.17 -0.83 -9.24
CA GLU A 52 -12.77 -1.24 -10.58
C GLU A 52 -11.85 -0.21 -11.26
N ILE A 53 -12.12 1.09 -11.09
CA ILE A 53 -11.22 2.16 -11.58
C ILE A 53 -9.83 2.01 -10.95
N PHE A 54 -9.73 1.78 -9.63
CA PHE A 54 -8.44 1.53 -9.00
C PHE A 54 -7.74 0.28 -9.55
N ARG A 55 -8.49 -0.77 -9.87
CA ARG A 55 -7.95 -2.01 -10.47
C ARG A 55 -7.40 -1.75 -11.87
N GLU A 56 -8.10 -0.96 -12.67
CA GLU A 56 -7.68 -0.59 -14.01
C GLU A 56 -6.41 0.26 -13.98
N VAL A 57 -6.38 1.32 -13.16
CA VAL A 57 -5.18 2.16 -12.98
C VAL A 57 -4.00 1.32 -12.48
N TRP A 58 -4.24 0.37 -11.56
CA TRP A 58 -3.18 -0.54 -11.11
C TRP A 58 -2.61 -1.38 -12.26
N ASN A 59 -3.45 -1.91 -13.14
CA ASN A 59 -3.00 -2.68 -14.30
C ASN A 59 -2.17 -1.79 -15.24
N GLN A 60 -2.64 -0.59 -15.55
CA GLN A 60 -1.89 0.38 -16.36
C GLN A 60 -0.53 0.72 -15.76
N CYS A 61 -0.45 0.99 -14.46
CA CYS A 61 0.81 1.23 -13.76
C CYS A 61 1.75 0.03 -13.83
N ARG A 62 1.23 -1.19 -13.67
CA ARG A 62 2.01 -2.41 -13.74
C ARG A 62 2.61 -2.63 -15.13
N ASP A 63 1.85 -2.30 -16.15
CA ASP A 63 2.24 -2.53 -17.54
C ASP A 63 3.13 -1.40 -18.09
N HIS A 64 3.17 -0.25 -17.42
CA HIS A 64 4.02 0.89 -17.77
C HIS A 64 5.53 0.56 -17.68
N GLU A 65 6.22 0.68 -18.82
CA GLU A 65 7.65 0.34 -18.97
C GLU A 65 8.57 1.14 -18.03
N GLY A 66 8.31 2.43 -17.84
CA GLY A 66 9.10 3.25 -16.92
C GLY A 66 8.96 2.83 -15.46
N TYR A 67 7.81 2.26 -15.07
CA TYR A 67 7.61 1.74 -13.72
C TYR A 67 8.36 0.42 -13.53
N LYS A 68 8.32 -0.49 -14.51
CA LYS A 68 9.09 -1.74 -14.49
C LYS A 68 10.58 -1.49 -14.29
N LYS A 69 11.17 -0.58 -15.08
CA LYS A 69 12.59 -0.20 -14.95
C LYS A 69 12.94 0.34 -13.56
N LYS A 70 12.16 1.29 -13.04
CA LYS A 70 12.37 1.87 -11.70
C LYS A 70 12.22 0.82 -10.60
N LYS A 71 11.24 -0.07 -10.73
CA LYS A 71 11.01 -1.18 -9.79
C LYS A 71 12.18 -2.15 -9.76
N GLU A 72 12.75 -2.50 -10.92
CA GLU A 72 13.92 -3.36 -11.02
C GLU A 72 15.15 -2.73 -10.37
N MET A 73 15.43 -1.45 -10.65
CA MET A 73 16.54 -0.72 -10.02
C MET A 73 16.37 -0.70 -8.50
N PHE A 74 15.18 -0.32 -8.01
CA PHE A 74 14.87 -0.31 -6.58
C PHE A 74 15.07 -1.69 -5.94
N GLN A 75 14.66 -2.78 -6.60
CA GLN A 75 14.86 -4.14 -6.08
C GLN A 75 16.33 -4.55 -6.02
N LYS A 76 17.15 -4.12 -6.98
CA LYS A 76 18.59 -4.36 -6.96
C LYS A 76 19.23 -3.61 -5.79
N GLU A 77 18.96 -2.31 -5.67
CA GLU A 77 19.46 -1.47 -4.57
C GLU A 77 19.03 -2.01 -3.21
N GLN A 78 17.77 -2.42 -3.06
CA GLN A 78 17.27 -3.01 -1.82
C GLN A 78 18.01 -4.30 -1.46
N LYS A 79 18.28 -5.18 -2.44
CA LYS A 79 19.05 -6.41 -2.19
C LYS A 79 20.47 -6.13 -1.74
N GLU A 80 21.14 -5.18 -2.39
CA GLU A 80 22.50 -4.79 -2.00
C GLU A 80 22.51 -4.15 -0.61
N TRP A 81 21.54 -3.28 -0.31
CA TRP A 81 21.36 -2.71 1.03
C TRP A 81 21.08 -3.79 2.09
N ASP A 82 20.22 -4.77 1.80
CA ASP A 82 19.92 -5.87 2.73
C ASP A 82 21.16 -6.75 2.97
N LYS A 83 21.97 -7.02 1.93
CA LYS A 83 23.25 -7.73 2.05
C LYS A 83 24.25 -6.95 2.88
N GLU A 84 24.41 -5.66 2.61
CA GLU A 84 25.28 -4.78 3.38
C GLU A 84 24.85 -4.72 4.84
N LYS A 85 23.55 -4.56 5.10
CA LYS A 85 22.99 -4.56 6.44
C LYS A 85 23.32 -5.87 7.16
N LYS A 86 23.11 -7.02 6.52
CA LYS A 86 23.44 -8.35 7.07
C LYS A 86 24.94 -8.52 7.34
N LYS A 87 25.80 -7.98 6.47
CA LYS A 87 27.26 -7.97 6.68
C LYS A 87 27.64 -7.08 7.87
N ARG A 88 27.08 -5.88 7.96
CA ARG A 88 27.32 -4.92 9.06
C ARG A 88 26.81 -5.43 10.42
N GLU A 89 25.67 -6.13 10.44
CA GLU A 89 25.16 -6.84 11.62
C GLU A 89 26.10 -7.97 12.06
N LYS A 90 26.69 -8.71 11.10
CA LYS A 90 27.68 -9.76 11.37
C LYS A 90 29.00 -9.19 11.91
N ASP A 91 29.39 -8.02 11.45
CA ASP A 91 30.63 -7.32 11.83
C ASP A 91 30.46 -6.48 13.12
N GLY A 92 29.30 -6.58 13.81
CA GLY A 92 29.07 -5.96 15.14
C GLY A 92 29.02 -4.43 15.16
N THR A 93 28.94 -3.77 14.00
CA THR A 93 28.97 -2.31 13.93
C THR A 93 27.55 -1.74 14.00
N SER A 94 27.17 -1.21 15.17
CA SER A 94 25.94 -0.45 15.35
C SER A 94 26.13 1.02 14.94
N ILE A 95 25.22 1.57 14.13
CA ILE A 95 25.16 3.02 13.88
C ILE A 95 23.72 3.49 14.12
N GLN A 96 23.57 4.51 14.96
CA GLN A 96 22.35 5.28 15.19
C GLN A 96 21.91 5.95 13.87
N PRO A 97 20.62 5.93 13.50
CA PRO A 97 20.17 6.59 12.28
C PRO A 97 20.44 8.10 12.38
N THR A 98 21.37 8.61 11.57
CA THR A 98 21.58 10.05 11.41
C THR A 98 20.46 10.60 10.55
N THR A 99 19.37 11.03 11.17
CA THR A 99 18.37 11.85 10.50
C THR A 99 19.01 13.19 10.10
N PRO A 100 19.04 13.55 8.81
CA PRO A 100 19.46 14.89 8.43
C PRO A 100 18.48 15.88 9.06
N LYS A 101 18.98 16.76 9.93
CA LYS A 101 18.19 17.90 10.43
C LYS A 101 17.82 18.76 9.22
N LEU A 102 16.58 18.66 8.78
CA LEU A 102 16.01 19.54 7.78
C LEU A 102 15.97 20.95 8.40
N GLN A 103 16.96 21.79 8.10
CA GLN A 103 16.94 23.18 8.50
C GLN A 103 15.78 23.85 7.74
N ARG A 104 14.66 24.05 8.43
CA ARG A 104 13.60 24.95 7.99
C ARG A 104 14.07 26.36 8.30
N SER A 105 14.55 27.09 7.30
CA SER A 105 14.71 28.54 7.37
C SER A 105 13.33 29.19 7.47
N ALA A 106 13.19 30.12 8.42
CA ALA A 106 11.97 30.87 8.74
C ALA A 106 11.60 31.87 7.64
#